data_AF-A0A510XXS9-F1
#
_entry.id   AF-A0A510XXS9-F1
#
_cell.length_a   1.000
_cell.length_b   1.000
_cell.length_c   1.000
_cell.angle_alpha   90.00
_cell.angle_beta   90.00
_cell.angle_gamma   90.00
#
_symmetry.space_group_name_H-M   'P 1'
#
loop_
_entity.id
_entity.type
_entity.pdbx_description
1 polymer ?
#
loop_
_entity_poly.entity_id
_entity_poly.type
_entity_poly.pdbx_seq_one_letter_code
_entity_poly.pdbx_strand_id
1 'polypeptide(L)'
;MKALGVIFIGMFFLSACDNESTSTRYLCNNHAVELTTQNEAATLTLNEQAYSLTKEPSASGAKYISERVLFWSKANEAMLFISGNKYRCKLTNANLQ
;
A
#
# COMPACT_ATOMS: atom_id res chain seq x y z
N MET A 1 -35.97 51.59 -6.89
CA MET A 1 -36.09 50.61 -5.80
C MET A 1 -35.31 49.38 -6.22
N LYS A 2 -34.11 49.16 -5.67
CA LYS A 2 -33.25 48.04 -6.06
C LYS A 2 -33.58 46.85 -5.16
N ALA A 3 -34.25 45.85 -5.71
CA ALA A 3 -34.35 44.54 -5.10
C ALA A 3 -32.97 43.87 -5.17
N LEU A 4 -32.38 43.58 -4.01
CA LEU A 4 -31.23 42.69 -3.90
C LEU A 4 -31.71 41.45 -3.14
N GLY A 5 -32.16 40.45 -3.89
CA GLY A 5 -31.99 39.07 -3.47
C GLY A 5 -30.65 38.57 -4.01
N VAL A 6 -29.99 37.68 -3.27
CA VAL A 6 -29.49 36.37 -3.76
C VAL A 6 -28.62 35.70 -2.69
N ILE A 7 -28.93 34.42 -2.52
CA ILE A 7 -28.37 33.34 -1.71
C ILE A 7 -26.89 33.06 -2.06
N PHE A 8 -26.04 32.73 -1.07
CA PHE A 8 -24.75 32.04 -1.28
C PHE A 8 -24.50 31.07 -0.10
N ILE A 9 -25.02 29.84 -0.19
CA ILE A 9 -24.31 28.59 -0.49
C ILE A 9 -23.20 28.29 0.53
N GLY A 10 -23.54 27.47 1.53
CA GLY A 10 -22.57 26.82 2.40
C GLY A 10 -21.73 25.84 1.59
N MET A 11 -20.42 26.10 1.51
CA MET A 11 -19.46 25.25 0.83
C MET A 11 -19.10 24.08 1.76
N PHE A 12 -19.86 22.98 1.66
CA PHE A 12 -19.42 21.68 2.12
C PHE A 12 -18.27 21.25 1.20
N PHE A 13 -17.02 21.43 1.65
CA PHE A 13 -15.90 20.72 1.06
C PHE A 13 -16.08 19.24 1.41
N LEU A 14 -16.56 18.43 0.46
CA LEU A 14 -16.27 17.00 0.52
C LEU A 14 -14.75 16.90 0.40
N SER A 15 -14.09 16.56 1.51
CA SER A 15 -12.72 16.10 1.49
C SER A 15 -12.62 14.98 0.44
N ALA A 16 -11.94 15.25 -0.67
CA ALA A 16 -11.54 14.21 -1.59
C ALA A 16 -10.72 13.19 -0.78
N CYS A 17 -11.31 12.01 -0.51
CA CYS A 17 -10.53 10.87 -0.06
C CYS A 17 -9.65 10.47 -1.24
N ASP A 18 -8.42 10.96 -1.24
CA ASP A 18 -7.41 10.57 -2.20
C ASP A 18 -6.99 9.14 -1.90
N ASN A 19 -7.50 8.19 -2.68
CA ASN A 19 -7.19 6.77 -2.55
C ASN A 19 -6.02 6.43 -3.48
N GLU A 20 -4.90 7.15 -3.33
CA GLU A 20 -3.71 6.92 -4.14
C GLU A 20 -3.13 5.54 -3.85
N SER A 21 -2.81 4.79 -4.91
CA SER A 21 -2.13 3.52 -4.79
C SER A 21 -0.63 3.69 -4.99
N THR A 22 0.17 3.17 -4.06
CA THR A 22 1.64 3.18 -4.18
C THR A 22 2.13 1.77 -4.52
N SER A 23 2.88 1.62 -5.62
CA SER A 23 3.56 0.36 -5.96
C SER A 23 5.04 0.42 -5.58
N THR A 24 5.50 -0.62 -4.87
CA THR A 24 6.88 -0.75 -4.41
C THR A 24 7.44 -2.12 -4.81
N ARG A 25 8.63 -2.14 -5.41
CA ARG A 25 9.30 -3.38 -5.83
C ARG A 25 10.38 -3.80 -4.85
N TYR A 26 10.46 -5.10 -4.61
CA TYR A 26 11.43 -5.74 -3.73
C TYR A 26 12.11 -6.91 -4.44
N LEU A 27 13.37 -7.18 -4.10
CA LEU A 27 14.07 -8.42 -4.43
C LEU A 27 14.13 -9.31 -3.18
N CYS A 28 13.44 -10.44 -3.22
CA CYS A 28 13.27 -11.38 -2.11
C CYS A 28 14.00 -12.70 -2.40
N ASN A 29 15.21 -12.91 -1.88
CA ASN A 29 16.07 -14.08 -2.20
C ASN A 29 16.05 -14.46 -3.71
N ASN A 30 16.24 -13.48 -4.60
CA ASN A 30 16.18 -13.59 -6.07
C ASN A 30 14.79 -13.59 -6.74
N HIS A 31 13.70 -13.50 -5.98
CA HIS A 31 12.37 -13.31 -6.54
C HIS A 31 12.00 -11.82 -6.59
N ALA A 32 11.51 -11.35 -7.74
CA ALA A 32 10.89 -10.04 -7.83
C ALA A 32 9.50 -10.08 -7.18
N VAL A 33 9.28 -9.20 -6.22
CA VAL A 33 8.00 -9.05 -5.52
C VAL A 33 7.55 -7.60 -5.66
N GLU A 34 6.30 -7.41 -6.04
CA GLU A 34 5.66 -6.10 -6.06
C GLU A 34 4.63 -6.01 -4.95
N LEU A 35 4.63 -4.91 -4.21
CA LEU A 35 3.59 -4.59 -3.24
C LEU A 35 2.90 -3.30 -3.67
N THR A 36 1.63 -3.41 -4.01
CA THR A 36 0.76 -2.26 -4.29
C THR A 36 -0.12 -2.01 -3.09
N THR A 37 -0.01 -0.83 -2.46
CA THR A 37 -0.76 -0.47 -1.25
C THR A 37 -1.78 0.61 -1.55
N GLN A 38 -2.99 0.50 -1.00
CA GLN A 38 -4.03 1.52 -1.04
C GLN A 38 -4.76 1.54 0.31
N ASN A 39 -4.58 2.61 1.09
CA ASN A 39 -5.07 2.70 2.48
C ASN A 39 -4.63 1.50 3.35
N GLU A 40 -5.60 0.71 3.80
CA GLU A 40 -5.41 -0.48 4.63
C GLU A 40 -5.40 -1.79 3.81
N ALA A 41 -5.50 -1.71 2.48
CA ALA A 41 -5.39 -2.84 1.57
C ALA A 41 -4.01 -2.87 0.91
N ALA A 42 -3.53 -4.06 0.60
CA ALA A 42 -2.38 -4.25 -0.27
C ALA A 42 -2.55 -5.48 -1.15
N THR A 43 -1.93 -5.44 -2.32
CA THR A 43 -1.79 -6.58 -3.22
C THR A 43 -0.31 -6.89 -3.35
N LEU A 44 0.08 -8.10 -2.97
CA LEU A 44 1.42 -8.62 -3.18
C LEU A 44 1.44 -9.51 -4.42
N THR A 45 2.30 -9.21 -5.38
CA THR A 45 2.47 -10.02 -6.60
C THR A 45 3.82 -10.71 -6.57
N LEU A 46 3.80 -12.04 -6.70
CA LEU A 46 5.00 -12.90 -6.78
C LEU A 46 4.74 -13.99 -7.83
N ASN A 47 5.63 -14.12 -8.82
CA ASN A 47 5.52 -15.12 -9.89
C ASN A 47 4.13 -15.10 -10.57
N GLU A 48 3.64 -13.92 -10.93
CA GLU A 48 2.30 -13.68 -11.55
C GLU A 48 1.10 -14.01 -10.66
N GLN A 49 1.32 -14.45 -9.42
CA GLN A 49 0.26 -14.68 -8.44
C GLN A 49 0.08 -13.45 -7.55
N ALA A 50 -1.16 -12.97 -7.49
CA ALA A 50 -1.57 -11.85 -6.65
C ALA A 50 -2.19 -12.34 -5.34
N TYR A 51 -1.80 -11.71 -4.23
CA TYR A 51 -2.26 -12.01 -2.89
C TYR A 51 -2.84 -10.74 -2.27
N SER A 52 -4.14 -10.75 -1.98
CA SER A 52 -4.78 -9.67 -1.24
C SER A 52 -4.39 -9.75 0.23
N LEU A 53 -3.89 -8.66 0.77
CA LEU A 53 -3.44 -8.49 2.14
C LEU A 53 -4.16 -7.31 2.78
N THR A 54 -4.29 -7.37 4.10
CA THR A 54 -4.79 -6.26 4.91
C THR A 54 -3.68 -5.77 5.81
N LYS A 55 -3.57 -4.44 5.94
CA LYS A 55 -2.63 -3.79 6.83
C LYS A 55 -3.04 -4.03 8.28
N GLU A 56 -2.04 -4.29 9.11
CA GLU A 56 -2.23 -4.59 10.52
C GLU A 56 -1.31 -3.72 11.37
N PRO A 57 -1.74 -3.33 12.59
CA PRO A 57 -0.88 -2.64 13.52
C PRO A 57 0.44 -3.38 13.76
N SER A 58 1.53 -2.62 13.81
CA SER A 58 2.86 -3.17 14.07
C SER A 58 3.69 -2.19 14.90
N ALA A 59 4.59 -2.73 15.73
CA ALA A 59 5.44 -1.90 16.59
C ALA A 59 6.44 -1.04 15.78
N SER A 60 6.83 -1.49 14.59
CA SER A 60 7.65 -0.72 13.67
C SER A 60 7.47 -1.18 12.23
N GLY A 61 7.47 -0.23 11.30
CA GLY A 61 7.31 -0.53 9.89
C GLY A 61 5.85 -0.78 9.49
N ALA A 62 5.65 -1.38 8.32
CA ALA A 62 4.33 -1.66 7.77
C ALA A 62 4.15 -3.17 7.60
N LYS A 63 3.12 -3.72 8.26
CA LYS A 63 2.78 -5.14 8.26
C LYS A 63 1.47 -5.36 7.53
N TYR A 64 1.48 -6.30 6.60
CA TYR A 64 0.32 -6.70 5.81
C TYR A 64 0.19 -8.21 5.87
N ILE A 65 -1.02 -8.71 6.12
CA ILE A 65 -1.26 -10.14 6.30
C ILE A 65 -2.49 -10.63 5.54
N SER A 66 -2.52 -11.92 5.27
CA SER A 66 -3.69 -12.72 4.96
C SER A 66 -3.55 -14.08 5.64
N GLU A 67 -4.48 -15.00 5.41
CA GLU A 67 -4.42 -16.35 5.99
C GLU A 67 -3.11 -17.10 5.65
N ARG A 68 -2.49 -16.81 4.50
CA ARG A 68 -1.34 -17.57 3.97
C ARG A 68 -0.08 -16.74 3.74
N VAL A 69 -0.17 -15.42 3.94
CA VAL A 69 0.91 -14.48 3.62
C VAL A 69 1.12 -13.51 4.77
N LEU A 70 2.38 -13.31 5.15
CA LEU A 70 2.81 -12.19 6.00
C LEU A 70 3.89 -11.42 5.27
N PHE A 71 3.66 -10.13 5.04
CA PHE A 71 4.64 -9.20 4.52
C PHE A 71 4.88 -8.10 5.56
N TRP A 72 6.13 -7.96 6.01
CA TRP A 72 6.49 -6.94 7.00
C TRP A 72 7.72 -6.17 6.54
N SER A 73 7.54 -4.87 6.28
CA SER A 73 8.57 -3.98 5.74
C SER A 73 8.98 -2.92 6.75
N LYS A 74 10.25 -2.52 6.70
CA LYS A 74 10.81 -1.40 7.45
C LYS A 74 11.95 -0.77 6.65
N ALA A 75 11.83 0.52 6.35
CA ALA A 75 12.78 1.25 5.50
C ALA A 75 13.02 0.49 4.19
N ASN A 76 14.25 0.05 3.94
CA ASN A 76 14.65 -0.59 2.67
C ASN A 76 14.70 -2.12 2.75
N GLU A 77 14.15 -2.72 3.81
CA GLU A 77 14.09 -4.18 3.99
C GLU A 77 12.66 -4.63 4.21
N ALA A 78 12.37 -5.88 3.81
CA ALA A 78 11.14 -6.55 4.21
C ALA A 78 11.36 -8.04 4.49
N MET A 79 10.41 -8.63 5.18
CA MET A 79 10.29 -10.06 5.42
C MET A 79 9.00 -10.55 4.79
N LEU A 80 9.08 -11.55 3.92
CA LEU A 80 7.93 -12.21 3.32
C LEU A 80 7.86 -13.65 3.81
N PHE A 81 6.72 -14.05 4.35
CA PHE A 81 6.37 -15.43 4.63
C PHE A 81 5.19 -15.82 3.76
N ILE A 82 5.36 -16.84 2.90
CA ILE A 82 4.32 -17.29 1.99
C ILE A 82 4.50 -18.78 1.69
N SER A 83 3.39 -19.54 1.75
CA SER A 83 3.39 -20.99 1.50
C SER A 83 4.45 -21.74 2.31
N GLY A 84 4.63 -21.37 3.59
CA GLY A 84 5.63 -21.98 4.49
C GLY A 84 7.08 -21.52 4.27
N ASN A 85 7.36 -20.69 3.28
CA ASN A 85 8.70 -20.21 2.96
C ASN A 85 8.94 -18.79 3.50
N LYS A 86 10.16 -18.52 3.97
CA LYS A 86 10.60 -17.22 4.48
C LYS A 86 11.62 -16.60 3.53
N TYR A 87 11.35 -15.37 3.08
CA TYR A 87 12.22 -14.61 2.19
C TYR A 87 12.66 -13.31 2.85
N ARG A 88 13.95 -12.98 2.74
CA ARG A 88 14.46 -11.66 3.09
C ARG A 88 14.43 -10.80 1.84
N CYS A 89 13.82 -9.64 1.95
CA CYS A 89 13.57 -8.74 0.84
C CYS A 89 14.35 -7.45 1.01
N LYS A 90 14.82 -6.90 -0.11
CA LYS A 90 15.43 -5.58 -0.19
C LYS A 90 14.63 -4.73 -1.15
N LEU A 91 14.39 -3.47 -0.78
CA LEU A 91 13.76 -2.51 -1.66
C LEU A 91 14.61 -2.39 -2.93
N THR A 92 13.96 -2.54 -4.08
CA THR A 92 14.58 -2.29 -5.37
C THR A 92 14.20 -0.87 -5.76
N ASN A 93 15.17 0.03 -5.79
CA ASN A 93 14.96 1.39 -6.29
C ASN A 93 14.74 1.33 -7.79
N ALA A 94 13.49 1.16 -8.21
CA ALA A 94 13.09 1.24 -9.62
C ALA A 94 12.63 2.65 -10.02
N ASN A 95 12.98 3.68 -9.22
CA ASN A 95 12.75 5.10 -9.52
C ASN A 95 13.87 5.97 -8.91
N LEU A 96 15.00 6.05 -9.63
CA LEU A 96 15.76 7.30 -9.79
C LEU A 96 15.78 7.55 -11.30
N GLN A 97 14.73 8.19 -11.81
CA GLN A 97 14.73 8.74 -13.15
C GLN A 97 13.94 10.04 -13.15
#